data_AF-A0A699W622-F1
#
_entry.id   AF-A0A699W622-F1
#
_cell.length_a   1.000
_cell.length_b   1.000
_cell.length_c   1.000
_cell.angle_alpha   90.00
_cell.angle_beta   90.00
_cell.angle_gamma   90.00
#
_symmetry.space_group_name_H-M   'P 1'
#
loop_
_entity.id
_entity.type
_entity.pdbx_description
1 polymer ?
#
loop_
_entity_poly.entity_id
_entity_poly.type
_entity_poly.pdbx_seq_one_letter_code
_entity_poly.pdbx_strand_id
1 'polypeptide(L)'
;MAPDRGLLPVVVVAIIIISYQRLIAWQAFRNAKFESTVLDDVRLLVEDGRLDMDNLSASVLSREQLLARLRQESISNLGAVQWAYQEANGAFSIISFTEPRPSLSILPAVDTAFRDEQEKAPGQFACGSCGNLAPSSQPPTNKCSRCGAQEW
;
A
#
# COMPACT_ATOMS: atom_id res chain seq x y z
N MET A 1 16.96 7.06 -55.44
CA MET A 1 18.22 6.95 -54.69
C MET A 1 18.32 8.20 -53.82
N ALA A 2 17.97 8.08 -52.52
CA ALA A 2 18.10 9.18 -51.57
C ALA A 2 19.45 9.01 -50.85
N PRO A 3 20.47 9.81 -51.17
CA PRO A 3 21.71 9.82 -50.41
C PRO A 3 21.44 10.44 -49.04
N ASP A 4 22.30 10.15 -48.07
CA ASP A 4 22.38 10.85 -46.77
C ASP A 4 21.50 10.30 -45.64
N ARG A 5 21.52 8.97 -45.47
CA ARG A 5 21.41 8.33 -44.15
C ARG A 5 22.67 8.64 -43.33
N GLY A 6 22.89 9.91 -43.01
CA GLY A 6 24.00 10.31 -42.14
C GLY A 6 23.83 9.66 -40.76
N LEU A 7 24.93 9.28 -40.12
CA LEU A 7 24.92 8.89 -38.70
C LEU A 7 24.49 10.04 -37.78
N LEU A 8 24.34 11.24 -38.33
CA LEU A 8 24.07 12.50 -37.63
C LEU A 8 22.77 12.46 -36.80
N PRO A 9 21.60 12.02 -37.30
CA PRO A 9 20.39 11.93 -36.48
C PRO A 9 20.55 10.89 -35.35
N VAL A 10 21.26 9.79 -35.59
CA VAL A 10 21.52 8.76 -34.58
C VAL A 10 22.42 9.31 -33.47
N VAL A 11 23.47 10.04 -33.83
CA VAL A 11 24.38 10.71 -32.89
C VAL A 11 23.65 11.78 -32.09
N VAL A 12 22.79 12.58 -32.72
CA VAL A 12 21.99 13.61 -32.04
C VAL A 12 21.05 12.99 -31.02
N VAL A 13 20.31 11.94 -31.39
CA VAL A 13 19.43 11.22 -30.45
C VAL A 13 20.24 10.59 -29.31
N ALA A 14 21.38 9.97 -29.60
CA ALA A 14 22.25 9.41 -28.58
C ALA A 14 22.77 10.48 -27.60
N ILE A 15 23.18 11.65 -28.09
CA ILE A 15 23.59 12.78 -27.26
C ILE A 15 22.44 13.25 -26.37
N ILE A 16 21.22 13.37 -26.91
CA ILE A 16 20.04 13.77 -26.13
C ILE A 16 19.76 12.76 -25.02
N ILE A 17 19.77 11.47 -25.32
CA ILE A 17 19.52 10.41 -24.33
C ILE A 17 20.62 10.42 -23.25
N ILE A 18 21.89 10.44 -23.65
CA ILE A 18 23.02 10.42 -22.71
C ILE A 18 23.03 11.67 -21.83
N SER A 19 22.78 12.85 -22.40
CA SER A 19 22.71 14.10 -21.63
C SER A 19 21.51 14.12 -20.68
N TYR A 20 20.36 13.60 -21.10
CA TYR A 20 19.20 13.45 -20.22
C TYR A 20 19.47 12.47 -19.07
N GLN A 21 20.05 11.30 -19.35
CA GLN A 21 20.44 10.33 -18.32
C GLN A 21 21.48 10.91 -17.35
N ARG A 22 22.48 11.64 -17.85
CA ARG A 22 23.48 12.34 -17.03
C ARG A 22 22.84 13.41 -16.15
N LEU A 23 21.85 14.14 -16.68
CA LEU A 23 21.14 15.18 -15.96
C LEU A 23 20.28 14.59 -14.83
N ILE A 24 19.55 13.50 -15.09
CA ILE A 24 18.81 12.75 -14.08
C ILE A 24 19.77 12.21 -13.00
N ALA A 25 20.85 11.55 -13.40
CA ALA A 25 21.83 11.01 -12.46
C ALA A 25 22.45 12.11 -11.59
N TRP A 26 22.84 13.24 -12.21
CA TRP A 26 23.40 14.38 -11.50
C TRP A 26 22.40 15.02 -10.53
N GLN A 27 21.13 15.15 -10.93
CA GLN A 27 20.07 15.64 -10.05
C GLN A 27 19.81 14.68 -8.87
N ALA A 28 19.83 13.37 -9.12
CA ALA A 28 19.71 12.34 -8.08
C ALA A 28 20.86 12.44 -7.07
N PHE A 29 22.12 12.53 -7.53
CA PHE A 29 23.30 12.65 -6.66
C PHE A 29 23.37 13.99 -5.91
N ARG A 30 22.91 15.09 -6.52
CA ARG A 30 22.98 16.42 -5.90
C ARG A 30 21.94 16.62 -4.81
N ASN A 31 20.83 15.87 -4.87
CA ASN A 31 19.80 15.89 -3.86
C ASN A 31 19.72 14.54 -3.11
N ALA A 32 20.68 14.25 -2.23
CA ALA A 32 20.58 13.10 -1.30
C ALA A 32 19.28 13.12 -0.44
N LYS A 33 18.66 14.29 -0.26
CA LYS A 33 17.32 14.43 0.35
C LYS A 33 16.16 14.03 -0.58
N PHE A 34 16.37 14.09 -1.89
CA PHE A 34 15.42 13.57 -2.89
C PHE A 34 15.56 12.05 -3.01
N GLU A 35 16.78 11.53 -2.83
CA GLU A 35 17.04 10.09 -2.70
C GLU A 35 16.29 9.48 -1.51
N SER A 36 16.27 10.10 -0.32
CA SER A 36 15.45 9.59 0.80
C SER A 36 13.94 9.64 0.54
N THR A 37 13.47 10.59 -0.28
CA THR A 37 12.04 10.75 -0.59
C THR A 37 11.57 9.79 -1.71
N VAL A 38 12.49 9.38 -2.60
CA VAL A 38 12.18 8.59 -3.81
C VAL A 38 12.72 7.16 -3.75
N LEU A 39 13.76 6.88 -2.97
CA LEU A 39 14.52 5.62 -3.01
C LEU A 39 14.59 4.82 -1.70
N ASP A 40 14.26 5.35 -0.51
CA ASP A 40 14.71 4.66 0.73
C ASP A 40 13.70 4.48 1.87
N ASP A 41 12.47 4.98 1.78
CA ASP A 41 11.57 4.85 2.93
C ASP A 41 10.73 3.56 2.82
N VAL A 42 11.21 2.53 3.51
CA VAL A 42 10.37 1.38 3.89
C VAL A 42 9.17 1.92 4.66
N ARG A 43 7.97 1.75 4.11
CA ARG A 43 6.75 2.30 4.71
C ARG A 43 5.96 1.22 5.42
N LEU A 44 5.62 1.47 6.68
CA LEU A 44 4.66 0.64 7.41
C LEU A 44 3.24 0.96 6.91
N LEU A 45 2.57 -0.04 6.35
CA LEU A 45 1.21 0.10 5.80
C LEU A 45 0.15 -0.55 6.67
N VAL A 46 0.50 -1.58 7.43
CA VAL A 46 -0.37 -2.25 8.38
C VAL A 46 0.36 -2.43 9.70
N GLU A 47 -0.30 -2.06 10.79
CA GLU A 47 0.23 -2.15 12.15
C GLU A 47 -0.84 -2.74 13.07
N ASP A 48 -0.55 -3.91 13.67
CA ASP A 48 -1.44 -4.67 14.54
C ASP A 48 -2.85 -4.82 13.96
N GLY A 49 -2.91 -5.32 12.73
CA GLY A 49 -4.15 -5.57 12.00
C GLY A 49 -4.98 -4.34 11.66
N ARG A 50 -4.35 -3.17 11.58
CA ARG A 50 -4.99 -1.89 11.25
C ARG A 50 -4.17 -1.18 10.18
N LEU A 51 -4.83 -0.53 9.23
CA LEU A 51 -4.15 0.23 8.18
C LEU A 51 -3.59 1.54 8.74
N ASP A 52 -2.36 1.85 8.33
CA ASP A 52 -1.75 3.16 8.54
C ASP A 52 -2.19 4.09 7.39
N MET A 53 -3.22 4.89 7.66
CA MET A 53 -3.83 5.76 6.65
C MET A 53 -2.89 6.88 6.19
N ASP A 54 -2.01 7.36 7.08
CA ASP A 54 -1.10 8.44 6.77
C ASP A 54 -0.02 7.93 5.82
N ASN A 55 0.61 6.80 6.15
CA ASN A 55 1.61 6.17 5.29
C ASN A 55 1.01 5.67 3.96
N LEU A 56 -0.22 5.16 3.98
CA LEU A 56 -0.93 4.75 2.78
C LEU A 56 -1.21 5.93 1.85
N SER A 57 -1.61 7.08 2.40
CA SER A 57 -1.84 8.31 1.62
C SER A 57 -0.56 8.90 1.02
N ALA A 58 0.57 8.72 1.69
CA ALA A 58 1.89 9.13 1.20
C ALA A 58 2.50 8.11 0.22
N SER A 59 1.95 6.90 0.14
CA SER A 59 2.38 5.86 -0.78
C SER A 59 1.69 5.99 -2.15
N VAL A 60 2.32 5.45 -3.19
CA VAL A 60 1.70 5.32 -4.53
C VAL A 60 0.63 4.21 -4.53
N LEU A 61 0.60 3.37 -3.50
CA LEU A 61 -0.26 2.21 -3.40
C LEU A 61 -1.64 2.58 -2.85
N SER A 62 -2.70 2.21 -3.55
CA SER A 62 -4.07 2.38 -3.02
C SER A 62 -4.38 1.35 -1.94
N ARG A 63 -5.35 1.65 -1.08
CA ARG A 63 -5.90 0.71 -0.10
C ARG A 63 -6.31 -0.61 -0.76
N GLU A 64 -7.05 -0.53 -1.84
CA GLU A 64 -7.58 -1.69 -2.55
C GLU A 64 -6.46 -2.56 -3.13
N GLN A 65 -5.36 -1.92 -3.59
CA GLN A 65 -4.17 -2.63 -4.04
C GLN A 65 -3.47 -3.33 -2.88
N LEU A 66 -3.31 -2.68 -1.72
CA LEU A 66 -2.77 -3.31 -0.52
C LEU A 66 -3.62 -4.53 -0.10
N LEU A 67 -4.94 -4.37 -0.01
CA LEU A 67 -5.85 -5.47 0.33
C LEU A 67 -5.80 -6.60 -0.70
N ALA A 68 -5.62 -6.28 -1.98
CA ALA A 68 -5.40 -7.30 -3.02
C ALA A 68 -4.08 -8.05 -2.82
N ARG A 69 -2.99 -7.36 -2.46
CA ARG A 69 -1.70 -8.01 -2.14
C ARG A 69 -1.82 -8.94 -0.93
N LEU A 70 -2.47 -8.50 0.14
CA LEU A 70 -2.71 -9.36 1.32
C LEU A 70 -3.52 -10.61 0.95
N ARG A 71 -4.54 -10.48 0.09
CA ARG A 71 -5.31 -11.64 -0.40
C ARG A 71 -4.46 -12.60 -1.25
N GLN A 72 -3.49 -12.11 -2.01
CA GLN A 72 -2.55 -12.97 -2.74
C GLN A 72 -1.71 -13.84 -1.80
N GLU A 73 -1.43 -13.33 -0.59
CA GLU A 73 -0.77 -14.07 0.49
C GLU A 73 -1.73 -14.91 1.34
N SER A 74 -2.94 -15.19 0.82
CA SER A 74 -3.98 -16.00 1.49
C SER A 74 -4.51 -15.41 2.80
N ILE A 75 -4.38 -14.09 2.99
CA ILE A 75 -4.92 -13.37 4.14
C ILE A 75 -6.33 -12.90 3.79
N SER A 76 -7.29 -13.12 4.69
CA SER A 76 -8.70 -12.73 4.51
C SER A 76 -9.22 -11.78 5.60
N ASN A 77 -8.43 -11.55 6.65
CA ASN A 77 -8.71 -10.64 7.74
C ASN A 77 -7.44 -9.84 8.08
N LEU A 78 -7.55 -8.52 8.26
CA LEU A 78 -6.39 -7.69 8.66
C LEU A 78 -5.80 -8.13 9.99
N GLY A 79 -6.58 -8.70 10.90
CA GLY A 79 -6.12 -9.11 12.23
C GLY A 79 -5.21 -10.34 12.22
N ALA A 80 -4.98 -10.95 11.07
CA ALA A 80 -3.89 -11.90 10.88
C ALA A 80 -2.52 -11.21 10.65
N VAL A 81 -2.50 -9.94 10.25
CA VAL A 81 -1.29 -9.17 9.94
C VAL A 81 -0.83 -8.40 11.15
N GLN A 82 0.37 -8.69 11.66
CA GLN A 82 1.01 -7.90 12.70
C GLN A 82 1.67 -6.66 12.11
N TRP A 83 2.48 -6.83 11.07
CA TRP A 83 3.06 -5.72 10.32
C TRP A 83 3.06 -6.01 8.83
N ALA A 84 2.81 -4.99 8.02
CA ALA A 84 3.09 -5.05 6.59
C ALA A 84 3.89 -3.82 6.18
N TYR A 85 5.02 -4.05 5.53
CA TYR A 85 5.90 -3.01 5.01
C TYR A 85 5.86 -3.01 3.49
N GLN A 86 5.94 -1.82 2.91
CA GLN A 86 6.31 -1.63 1.52
C GLN A 86 7.78 -1.28 1.44
N GLU A 87 8.56 -2.16 0.82
CA GLU A 87 10.00 -1.99 0.61
C GLU A 87 10.26 -0.96 -0.50
N ALA A 88 11.47 -0.38 -0.50
CA ALA A 88 11.90 0.60 -1.51
C ALA A 88 11.79 0.10 -2.97
N ASN A 89 11.96 -1.21 -3.18
CA ASN A 89 11.82 -1.84 -4.50
C ASN A 89 10.35 -2.16 -4.88
N GLY A 90 9.38 -1.77 -4.04
CA GLY A 90 7.96 -2.05 -4.21
C GLY A 90 7.54 -3.46 -3.80
N ALA A 91 8.44 -4.27 -3.23
CA ALA A 91 8.10 -5.54 -2.60
C ALA A 91 7.35 -5.31 -1.28
N PHE A 92 6.72 -6.38 -0.78
CA PHE A 92 6.02 -6.36 0.50
C PHE A 92 6.65 -7.36 1.44
N SER A 93 6.83 -6.91 2.69
CA SER A 93 7.23 -7.77 3.80
C SER A 93 6.06 -7.85 4.76
N ILE A 94 5.51 -9.04 4.96
CA ILE A 94 4.35 -9.27 5.82
C ILE A 94 4.76 -10.16 6.98
N ILE A 95 4.49 -9.69 8.19
CA ILE A 95 4.64 -10.45 9.42
C ILE A 95 3.25 -10.69 9.98
N SER A 96 2.89 -11.96 10.12
CA SER A 96 1.58 -12.39 10.62
C SER A 96 1.63 -12.67 12.12
N PHE A 97 0.51 -12.49 12.79
CA PHE A 97 0.34 -13.00 14.15
C PHE A 97 0.36 -14.54 14.14
N THR A 98 0.89 -15.14 15.21
CA THR A 98 0.79 -16.59 15.44
C THR A 98 -0.66 -17.04 15.53
N GLU A 99 -1.49 -16.23 16.20
CA GLU A 99 -2.93 -16.43 16.32
C GLU A 99 -3.65 -15.20 15.74
N PRO A 100 -4.46 -15.37 14.68
CA PRO A 100 -5.22 -14.27 14.11
C PRO A 100 -6.16 -13.63 15.12
N ARG A 101 -6.20 -12.31 15.13
CA ARG A 101 -7.11 -11.52 15.96
C ARG A 101 -8.31 -11.06 15.13
N PRO A 102 -9.43 -10.70 15.76
CA PRO A 102 -10.50 -10.00 15.08
C PRO A 102 -10.00 -8.68 14.49
N SER A 103 -10.37 -8.39 13.25
CA SER A 103 -10.23 -7.09 12.60
C SER A 103 -11.12 -7.05 11.35
N LEU A 104 -10.92 -6.05 10.51
CA LEU A 104 -11.60 -5.85 9.25
C LEU A 104 -11.41 -7.04 8.29
N SER A 105 -12.52 -7.52 7.76
CA SER A 105 -12.51 -8.42 6.61
C SER A 105 -11.99 -7.68 5.38
N ILE A 106 -10.97 -8.24 4.72
CA ILE A 106 -10.36 -7.64 3.52
C ILE A 106 -10.98 -8.16 2.23
N LEU A 107 -11.97 -9.04 2.34
CA LEU A 107 -12.64 -9.63 1.20
C LEU A 107 -13.46 -8.56 0.45
N PRO A 108 -13.44 -8.57 -0.89
CA PRO A 108 -14.26 -7.66 -1.68
C PRO A 108 -15.75 -7.73 -1.31
N ALA A 109 -16.43 -6.59 -1.31
CA ALA A 109 -17.87 -6.53 -0.98
C ALA A 109 -18.77 -7.33 -1.94
N VAL A 110 -18.28 -7.66 -3.14
CA VAL A 110 -19.00 -8.49 -4.13
C VAL A 110 -19.11 -9.95 -3.70
N ASP A 111 -18.20 -10.44 -2.84
CA ASP A 111 -18.18 -11.83 -2.39
C ASP A 111 -18.88 -11.98 -1.04
N THR A 112 -20.20 -11.79 -1.05
CA THR A 112 -21.01 -11.81 0.18
C THR A 112 -21.05 -13.19 0.82
N ALA A 113 -21.08 -14.25 0.01
CA ALA A 113 -21.10 -15.63 0.49
C ALA A 113 -19.86 -15.92 1.35
N PHE A 114 -18.67 -15.62 0.83
CA PHE A 114 -17.44 -15.91 1.56
C PHE A 114 -17.26 -14.99 2.78
N ARG A 115 -17.77 -13.75 2.73
CA ARG A 115 -17.79 -12.85 3.89
C ARG A 115 -18.70 -13.34 5.01
N ASP A 116 -19.84 -13.94 4.67
CA ASP A 116 -20.79 -14.46 5.65
C ASP A 116 -20.32 -15.77 6.30
N GLU A 117 -19.45 -16.53 5.63
CA GLU A 117 -18.77 -17.71 6.18
C GLU A 117 -17.68 -17.36 7.20
N GLN A 118 -17.15 -16.13 7.21
CA GLN A 118 -16.12 -15.73 8.18
C GLN A 118 -16.68 -15.70 9.61
N GLU A 119 -15.86 -16.16 10.57
CA GLU A 119 -16.19 -16.07 11.98
C GLU A 119 -16.36 -14.60 12.41
N LYS A 120 -17.54 -14.28 12.95
CA LYS A 120 -17.87 -12.94 13.44
C LYS A 120 -17.49 -12.84 14.91
N ALA A 121 -16.70 -11.83 15.26
CA ALA A 121 -16.37 -11.54 16.66
C ALA A 121 -17.53 -10.79 17.32
N PRO A 122 -18.30 -11.43 18.23
CA PRO A 122 -19.48 -10.80 18.82
C PRO A 122 -19.07 -9.60 19.68
N GLY A 123 -19.85 -8.52 19.59
CA GLY A 123 -19.63 -7.31 20.38
C GLY A 123 -18.45 -6.45 19.92
N GLN A 124 -17.88 -6.72 18.74
CA GLN A 124 -16.81 -5.93 18.14
C GLN A 124 -17.18 -5.51 16.72
N PHE A 125 -16.89 -4.25 16.39
CA PHE A 125 -17.03 -3.69 15.04
C PHE A 125 -15.69 -3.14 14.58
N ALA A 126 -15.32 -3.43 13.33
CA ALA A 126 -14.06 -2.97 12.75
C ALA A 126 -14.35 -1.81 11.81
N CYS A 127 -13.64 -0.69 11.98
CA CYS A 127 -13.79 0.43 11.06
C CYS A 127 -13.49 -0.01 9.61
N GLY A 128 -14.44 0.22 8.69
CA GLY A 128 -14.31 -0.16 7.27
C GLY A 128 -13.17 0.56 6.54
N SER A 129 -12.70 1.68 7.08
CA SER A 129 -11.60 2.45 6.50
C SER A 129 -10.21 1.99 6.97
N CYS A 130 -10.00 1.78 8.26
CA CYS A 130 -8.67 1.47 8.83
C CYS A 130 -8.57 0.17 9.63
N GLY A 131 -9.67 -0.53 9.87
CA GLY A 131 -9.73 -1.76 10.66
C GLY A 131 -9.63 -1.60 12.18
N ASN A 132 -9.66 -0.38 12.70
CA ASN A 132 -9.68 -0.17 14.15
C ASN A 132 -10.98 -0.73 14.78
N LEU A 133 -10.83 -1.55 15.81
CA LEU A 133 -11.95 -2.15 16.53
C LEU A 133 -12.61 -1.15 17.50
N ALA A 134 -13.93 -1.24 17.63
CA ALA A 134 -14.70 -0.66 18.71
C ALA A 134 -15.58 -1.74 19.36
N PRO A 135 -15.56 -1.86 20.71
CA PRO A 135 -16.50 -2.72 21.42
C PRO A 135 -17.88 -2.08 21.39
N SER A 136 -18.85 -2.78 20.80
CA SER A 136 -20.24 -2.34 20.75
C SER A 136 -21.16 -3.51 20.41
N SER A 137 -22.38 -3.50 20.94
CA SER A 137 -23.42 -4.47 20.59
C SER A 137 -24.17 -4.13 19.29
N GLN A 138 -24.02 -2.90 18.79
CA GLN A 138 -24.65 -2.38 17.57
C GLN A 138 -23.62 -1.61 16.72
N PRO A 139 -23.84 -1.45 15.41
CA PRO A 139 -22.97 -0.64 14.56
C PRO A 139 -22.74 0.75 15.17
N PRO A 140 -21.50 1.13 15.49
CA PRO A 140 -21.22 2.41 16.10
C PRO A 140 -21.61 3.57 15.17
N THR A 141 -22.14 4.66 15.75
CA THR A 141 -22.52 5.88 15.01
C THR A 141 -21.48 6.99 15.16
N ASN A 142 -20.54 6.83 16.08
CA ASN A 142 -19.44 7.75 16.31
C ASN A 142 -18.34 7.60 15.25
N LYS A 143 -17.51 8.64 15.14
CA LYS A 143 -16.30 8.58 14.31
C LYS A 143 -15.31 7.58 14.91
N CYS A 144 -14.60 6.87 14.04
CA CYS A 144 -13.47 6.02 14.41
C CYS A 144 -12.43 6.83 15.18
N SER A 145 -11.99 6.34 16.32
CA SER A 145 -10.99 7.01 17.17
C SER A 145 -9.60 7.09 16.53
N ARG A 146 -9.30 6.26 15.52
CA ARG A 146 -8.00 6.25 14.82
C ARG A 146 -8.00 7.12 13.56
N CYS A 147 -8.93 6.89 12.64
CA CYS A 147 -8.93 7.56 11.32
C CYS A 147 -10.05 8.60 11.13
N GLY A 148 -11.00 8.71 12.06
CA GLY A 148 -12.11 9.65 11.97
C GLY A 148 -13.25 9.27 11.00
N ALA A 149 -13.15 8.16 10.29
CA ALA A 149 -14.20 7.65 9.41
C ALA A 149 -15.47 7.21 10.19
N GLN A 150 -16.60 7.12 9.51
CA GLN A 150 -17.90 6.71 10.08
C GLN A 150 -18.40 5.35 9.56
N GLU A 151 -17.54 4.62 8.85
CA GLU A 151 -17.81 3.29 8.34
C GLU A 151 -17.30 2.24 9.34
N TRP A 152 -18.16 1.28 9.71
CA TRP A 152 -17.96 0.27 10.75
C TRP A 152 -18.48 -1.11 10.33
#